data_AF-A0A7Z0BB01-F1
#
_entry.id   AF-A0A7Z0BB01-F1
#
_cell.length_a   1.000
_cell.length_b   1.000
_cell.length_c   1.000
_cell.angle_alpha   90.00
_cell.angle_beta   90.00
_cell.angle_gamma   90.00
#
_symmetry.space_group_name_H-M   'P 1'
#
loop_
_entity.id
_entity.type
_entity.pdbx_description
1 polymer ?
#
loop_
_entity_poly.entity_id
_entity_poly.type
_entity_poly.pdbx_seq_one_letter_code
_entity_poly.pdbx_strand_id
1 'polypeptide(L)'
;MVALLGVTGLGLITVGLTADPARPPRPPADAPRRTHPAPDLAPLSRAAPVRVQITAIGVRAEVVPVGADAAGVLEVPPLDKPTLAGWYRHGVSPGETGNAVLVGHVDSPAGPAVFFDLGRLRPGEQIQVTRADAQVATFTVDDVQAYPKDRFPSTLVYGPADAAGLRLITCGGRFDASTGNYVDNVVVFATRTA
;
A
#
# COMPACT_ATOMS: atom_id res chain seq x y z
N MET A 1 -73.22 -8.22 -21.36
CA MET A 1 -72.54 -6.91 -21.40
C MET A 1 -72.42 -6.38 -19.97
N VAL A 2 -71.35 -6.73 -19.26
CA VAL A 2 -70.72 -5.92 -18.21
C VAL A 2 -69.26 -6.38 -18.15
N ALA A 3 -68.35 -5.47 -18.48
CA ALA A 3 -66.91 -5.61 -18.27
C ALA A 3 -66.56 -5.14 -16.85
N LEU A 4 -65.53 -5.72 -16.22
CA LEU A 4 -64.71 -4.98 -15.26
C LEU A 4 -63.31 -5.62 -15.17
N LEU A 5 -62.31 -4.81 -15.47
CA LEU A 5 -60.89 -5.07 -15.27
C LEU A 5 -60.55 -5.15 -13.78
N GLY A 6 -59.60 -6.02 -13.42
CA GLY A 6 -58.96 -6.05 -12.10
C GLY A 6 -57.47 -6.36 -12.26
N VAL A 7 -56.65 -5.31 -12.26
CA VAL A 7 -55.18 -5.35 -12.30
C VAL A 7 -54.64 -5.42 -10.88
N THR A 8 -53.82 -6.41 -10.56
CA THR A 8 -52.81 -6.38 -9.48
C THR A 8 -51.70 -7.34 -9.93
N GLY A 9 -50.43 -6.99 -10.09
CA GLY A 9 -49.59 -6.00 -9.42
C GLY A 9 -48.28 -6.73 -9.10
N LEU A 10 -47.43 -6.93 -10.10
CA LEU A 10 -46.15 -7.63 -9.96
C LEU A 10 -45.16 -6.70 -9.24
N GLY A 11 -45.07 -6.82 -7.92
CA GLY A 11 -44.10 -6.10 -7.10
C GLY A 11 -42.71 -6.71 -7.23
N LEU A 12 -41.97 -6.37 -8.29
CA LEU A 12 -40.52 -6.54 -8.33
C LEU A 12 -39.89 -5.50 -7.40
N ILE A 13 -39.60 -5.91 -6.17
CA ILE A 13 -38.73 -5.13 -5.29
C ILE A 13 -37.30 -5.29 -5.83
N THR A 14 -36.90 -4.40 -6.73
CA THR A 14 -35.49 -4.21 -7.03
C THR A 14 -34.86 -3.54 -5.81
N VAL A 15 -34.34 -4.34 -4.89
CA VAL A 15 -33.38 -3.86 -3.89
C VAL A 15 -32.15 -3.41 -4.66
N GLY A 16 -32.09 -2.11 -4.95
CA GLY A 16 -30.87 -1.48 -5.41
C GLY A 16 -29.85 -1.56 -4.29
N LEU A 17 -28.97 -2.58 -4.32
CA LEU A 17 -27.69 -2.48 -3.63
C LEU A 17 -26.91 -1.37 -4.34
N THR A 18 -27.06 -0.14 -3.87
CA THR A 18 -26.03 0.87 -4.11
C THR A 18 -24.80 0.35 -3.37
N ALA A 19 -23.89 -0.31 -4.09
CA ALA A 19 -22.61 -0.69 -3.55
C ALA A 19 -21.92 0.60 -3.10
N ASP A 20 -21.76 0.78 -1.79
CA ASP A 20 -20.91 1.84 -1.27
C ASP A 20 -19.54 1.73 -1.96
N PRO A 21 -18.91 2.86 -2.33
CA PRO A 21 -17.57 2.80 -2.89
C PRO A 21 -16.68 2.01 -1.93
N ALA A 22 -15.99 1.02 -2.48
CA ALA A 22 -15.21 0.07 -1.70
C ALA A 22 -14.21 0.83 -0.83
N ARG A 23 -14.30 0.66 0.49
CA ARG A 23 -13.36 1.26 1.42
C ARG A 23 -12.04 0.49 1.39
N PRO A 24 -10.88 1.18 1.45
CA PRO A 24 -9.61 0.51 1.65
C PRO A 24 -9.66 -0.40 2.89
N PRO A 25 -9.22 -1.65 2.78
CA PRO A 25 -9.16 -2.57 3.90
C PRO A 25 -8.22 -2.05 4.98
N ARG A 26 -8.59 -2.27 6.25
CA ARG A 26 -7.73 -1.96 7.39
C ARG A 26 -6.91 -3.17 7.79
N PRO A 27 -5.69 -2.96 8.32
CA PRO A 27 -4.95 -4.02 8.99
C PRO A 27 -5.76 -4.63 10.14
N PRO A 28 -5.55 -5.92 10.48
CA PRO A 28 -6.16 -6.53 11.66
C PRO A 28 -5.66 -5.83 12.93
N ALA A 29 -6.57 -5.50 13.85
CA ALA A 29 -6.25 -4.75 15.06
C ALA A 29 -5.28 -5.50 16.02
N ASP A 30 -5.22 -6.83 15.93
CA ASP A 30 -4.51 -7.70 16.89
C ASP A 30 -3.50 -8.65 16.21
N ALA A 31 -3.00 -8.32 15.01
CA ALA A 31 -1.94 -9.14 14.41
C ALA A 31 -0.64 -8.95 15.22
N PRO A 32 -0.07 -10.01 15.83
CA PRO A 32 1.19 -9.88 16.54
C PRO A 32 2.29 -9.50 15.55
N ARG A 33 3.05 -8.45 15.88
CA ARG A 33 4.25 -8.08 15.14
C ARG A 33 5.21 -9.26 15.17
N ARG A 34 5.45 -9.87 14.01
CA ARG A 34 6.46 -10.93 13.90
C ARG A 34 7.76 -10.27 13.51
N THR A 35 8.72 -10.27 14.41
CA THR A 35 10.10 -10.04 14.03
C THR A 35 10.62 -11.34 13.43
N HIS A 36 10.66 -11.45 12.11
CA HIS A 36 11.49 -12.49 11.53
C HIS A 36 12.94 -12.08 11.80
N PRO A 37 13.77 -12.93 12.43
CA PRO A 37 15.19 -12.67 12.45
C PRO A 37 15.62 -12.49 11.00
N ALA A 38 16.14 -11.31 10.65
CA ALA A 38 16.68 -11.10 9.32
C ALA A 38 17.71 -12.21 9.10
N PRO A 39 17.59 -13.04 8.05
CA PRO A 39 18.66 -13.95 7.72
C PRO A 39 19.95 -13.14 7.54
N ASP A 40 21.09 -13.73 7.94
CA ASP A 40 22.40 -13.11 7.77
C ASP A 40 22.76 -13.07 6.28
N LEU A 41 22.16 -12.10 5.58
CA LEU A 41 22.32 -11.85 4.17
C LEU A 41 23.22 -10.64 4.01
N ALA A 42 24.27 -10.79 3.20
CA ALA A 42 25.06 -9.65 2.76
C ALA A 42 24.14 -8.61 2.09
N PRO A 43 24.25 -7.32 2.46
CA PRO A 43 23.52 -6.25 1.80
C PRO A 43 23.83 -6.20 0.31
N LEU A 44 22.81 -5.88 -0.49
CA LEU A 44 22.99 -5.66 -1.92
C LEU A 44 23.59 -4.27 -2.15
N SER A 45 24.37 -4.12 -3.22
CA SER A 45 24.85 -2.81 -3.66
C SER A 45 23.67 -1.92 -4.08
N ARG A 46 23.87 -0.61 -4.17
CA ARG A 46 22.82 0.30 -4.61
C ARG A 46 22.34 -0.01 -6.04
N ALA A 47 21.03 -0.21 -6.22
CA ALA A 47 20.41 -0.25 -7.56
C ALA A 47 18.94 0.18 -7.49
N ALA A 48 18.51 1.02 -8.42
CA ALA A 48 17.15 1.54 -8.44
C ALA A 48 16.10 0.41 -8.60
N PRO A 49 14.99 0.41 -7.84
CA PRO A 49 13.88 -0.50 -8.08
C PRO A 49 13.16 -0.11 -9.38
N VAL A 50 12.75 -1.11 -10.15
CA VAL A 50 12.01 -0.91 -11.41
C VAL A 50 10.61 -1.51 -11.36
N ARG A 51 10.38 -2.50 -10.49
CA ARG A 51 9.08 -3.15 -10.31
C ARG A 51 8.91 -3.67 -8.90
N VAL A 52 7.70 -3.54 -8.36
CA VAL A 52 7.27 -4.21 -7.13
C VAL A 52 6.15 -5.19 -7.45
N GLN A 53 6.22 -6.38 -6.87
CA GLN A 53 5.20 -7.42 -7.00
C GLN A 53 4.82 -7.98 -5.62
N ILE A 54 3.50 -8.08 -5.38
CA ILE A 54 2.92 -8.59 -4.14
C ILE A 54 1.75 -9.50 -4.50
N THR A 55 2.03 -10.79 -4.70
CA THR A 55 1.06 -11.77 -5.22
C THR A 55 -0.18 -11.88 -4.35
N ALA A 56 -0.04 -11.81 -3.03
CA ALA A 56 -1.14 -11.95 -2.06
C ALA A 56 -2.28 -10.92 -2.25
N ILE A 57 -1.96 -9.76 -2.82
CA ILE A 57 -2.91 -8.67 -3.07
C ILE A 57 -2.94 -8.25 -4.54
N GLY A 58 -2.42 -9.09 -5.44
CA GLY A 58 -2.48 -8.85 -6.89
C GLY A 58 -1.68 -7.66 -7.40
N VAL A 59 -0.75 -7.10 -6.61
CA VAL A 59 0.05 -5.94 -7.02
C VAL A 59 1.17 -6.37 -7.97
N ARG A 60 1.27 -5.68 -9.11
CA ARG A 60 2.39 -5.71 -10.03
C ARG A 60 2.55 -4.32 -10.66
N ALA A 61 3.47 -3.53 -10.12
CA ALA A 61 3.58 -2.11 -10.43
C ALA A 61 4.98 -1.72 -10.86
N GLU A 62 5.07 -0.82 -11.84
CA GLU A 62 6.30 -0.09 -12.15
C GLU A 62 6.65 0.83 -10.98
N VAL A 63 7.94 0.94 -10.69
CA VAL A 63 8.45 1.81 -9.63
C VAL A 63 9.19 2.98 -10.26
N VAL A 64 8.75 4.20 -9.95
CA VAL A 64 9.36 5.45 -10.40
C VAL A 64 10.07 6.16 -9.25
N PRO A 65 11.15 6.91 -9.49
CA PRO A 65 11.79 7.68 -8.43
C PRO A 65 10.90 8.87 -8.01
N VAL A 66 10.75 9.06 -6.70
CA VAL A 66 10.10 10.23 -6.08
C VAL A 66 11.06 10.88 -5.09
N GLY A 67 10.83 12.16 -4.79
CA GLY A 67 11.66 12.96 -3.91
C GLY A 67 10.91 13.30 -2.63
N ALA A 68 11.33 14.39 -2.01
CA ALA A 68 10.55 15.07 -1.00
C ALA A 68 10.52 16.55 -1.36
N ASP A 69 9.44 17.23 -0.97
CA ASP A 69 9.35 18.67 -1.13
C ASP A 69 10.28 19.41 -0.16
N ALA A 70 10.30 20.74 -0.24
CA ALA A 70 11.15 21.59 0.60
C ALA A 70 10.81 21.49 2.11
N ALA A 71 9.61 21.03 2.45
CA ALA A 71 9.19 20.78 3.83
C ALA A 71 9.55 19.36 4.31
N GLY A 72 10.19 18.55 3.46
CA GLY A 72 10.56 17.16 3.76
C GLY A 72 9.39 16.19 3.65
N VAL A 73 8.27 16.60 3.04
CA VAL A 73 7.12 15.72 2.78
C VAL A 73 7.42 14.87 1.56
N LEU A 74 7.28 13.56 1.71
CA LEU A 74 7.54 12.59 0.66
C LEU A 74 6.59 12.83 -0.53
N GLU A 75 7.16 13.02 -1.72
CA GLU A 75 6.39 13.10 -2.96
C GLU A 75 5.73 11.74 -3.26
N VAL A 76 4.59 11.77 -3.92
CA VAL A 76 3.87 10.56 -4.39
C VAL A 76 3.81 10.54 -5.92
N PRO A 77 3.63 9.36 -6.55
CA PRO A 77 3.46 9.27 -8.00
C PRO A 77 2.30 10.14 -8.51
N PRO A 78 2.29 10.52 -9.80
CA PRO A 78 1.17 11.27 -10.39
C PRO A 78 -0.18 10.56 -10.21
N LEU A 79 -1.22 11.30 -9.80
CA LEU A 79 -2.57 10.75 -9.57
C LEU A 79 -3.25 10.20 -10.82
N ASP A 80 -2.89 10.71 -12.00
CA ASP A 80 -3.33 10.22 -13.31
C ASP A 80 -2.66 8.90 -13.71
N LYS A 81 -1.70 8.41 -12.92
CA LYS A 81 -1.04 7.11 -13.08
C LYS A 81 -1.20 6.26 -11.82
N PRO A 82 -2.43 5.84 -11.48
CA PRO A 82 -2.73 5.17 -10.20
C PRO A 82 -2.08 3.79 -10.06
N THR A 83 -1.53 3.23 -11.13
CA THR A 83 -0.83 1.93 -11.13
C THR A 83 0.66 2.03 -10.79
N LEU A 84 1.21 3.25 -10.63
CA LEU A 84 2.62 3.45 -10.30
C LEU A 84 2.87 3.45 -8.80
N ALA A 85 3.97 2.83 -8.40
CA ALA A 85 4.58 3.02 -7.09
C ALA A 85 5.77 4.00 -7.20
N GLY A 86 6.03 4.75 -6.15
CA GLY A 86 7.14 5.70 -6.05
C GLY A 86 8.19 5.21 -5.07
N TRP A 87 9.47 5.24 -5.40
CA TRP A 87 10.57 4.97 -4.46
C TRP A 87 11.26 6.28 -4.05
N TYR A 88 11.45 6.47 -2.74
CA TYR A 88 12.19 7.63 -2.23
C TYR A 88 13.68 7.55 -2.60
N ARG A 89 14.07 8.24 -3.66
CA ARG A 89 15.39 8.10 -4.30
C ARG A 89 16.58 8.55 -3.45
N HIS A 90 16.33 9.44 -2.47
CA HIS A 90 17.38 9.95 -1.57
C HIS A 90 17.63 9.03 -0.38
N GLY A 91 16.83 7.99 -0.21
CA GLY A 91 17.07 6.93 0.76
C GLY A 91 17.97 5.81 0.23
N VAL A 92 17.91 4.67 0.91
CA VAL A 92 18.54 3.43 0.45
C VAL A 92 17.66 2.74 -0.58
N SER A 93 18.28 2.04 -1.53
CA SER A 93 17.57 1.20 -2.47
C SER A 93 17.18 -0.14 -1.84
N PRO A 94 16.08 -0.78 -2.27
CA PRO A 94 15.67 -2.07 -1.74
C PRO A 94 16.80 -3.11 -1.81
N GLY A 95 17.25 -3.60 -0.66
CA GLY A 95 18.33 -4.59 -0.54
C GLY A 95 19.61 -4.05 0.11
N GLU A 96 19.82 -2.73 0.14
CA GLU A 96 20.83 -2.09 0.99
C GLU A 96 20.42 -2.15 2.47
N THR A 97 21.39 -2.06 3.39
CA THR A 97 21.11 -1.89 4.83
C THR A 97 20.38 -0.58 5.07
N GLY A 98 19.29 -0.63 5.85
CA GLY A 98 18.42 0.51 6.13
C GLY A 98 17.00 0.31 5.61
N ASN A 99 16.15 1.34 5.75
CA ASN A 99 14.75 1.30 5.32
C ASN A 99 14.59 1.89 3.92
N ALA A 100 14.36 1.05 2.91
CA ALA A 100 13.90 1.49 1.61
C ALA A 100 12.39 1.79 1.66
N VAL A 101 11.96 2.90 1.04
CA VAL A 101 10.58 3.39 1.14
C VAL A 101 9.94 3.44 -0.23
N LEU A 102 8.82 2.73 -0.37
CA LEU A 102 7.92 2.82 -1.53
C LEU A 102 6.57 3.40 -1.10
N VAL A 103 6.05 4.34 -1.88
CA VAL A 103 4.74 4.97 -1.71
C VAL A 103 3.83 4.65 -2.89
N GLY A 104 2.53 4.67 -2.68
CA GLY A 104 1.55 4.52 -3.74
C GLY A 104 0.19 4.99 -3.30
N HIS A 105 -0.62 5.40 -4.27
CA HIS A 105 -1.99 5.83 -4.01
C HIS A 105 -2.82 4.66 -3.51
N VAL A 106 -3.76 4.98 -2.61
CA VAL A 106 -4.76 4.01 -2.15
C VAL A 106 -5.87 3.92 -3.19
N ASP A 107 -6.34 5.05 -3.70
CA ASP A 107 -7.35 5.15 -4.74
C ASP A 107 -7.11 6.38 -5.64
N SER A 108 -8.01 6.56 -6.59
CA SER A 108 -8.05 7.65 -7.53
C SER A 108 -9.52 7.97 -7.86
N PRO A 109 -9.81 9.08 -8.56
CA PRO A 109 -11.16 9.34 -9.07
C PRO A 109 -11.73 8.22 -9.96
N ALA A 110 -10.87 7.38 -10.56
CA ALA A 110 -11.26 6.25 -11.40
C ALA A 110 -11.48 4.94 -10.61
N GLY A 111 -11.20 4.93 -9.30
CA GLY A 111 -11.32 3.76 -8.43
C GLY A 111 -10.01 3.37 -7.74
N PRO A 112 -9.91 2.12 -7.24
CA PRO A 112 -8.74 1.60 -6.52
C PRO A 112 -7.41 1.85 -7.26
N ALA A 113 -6.36 2.17 -6.51
CA ALA A 113 -5.01 2.39 -7.03
C ALA A 113 -4.04 1.31 -6.56
N VAL A 114 -2.75 1.45 -6.89
CA VAL A 114 -1.71 0.43 -6.74
C VAL A 114 -1.64 -0.21 -5.36
N PHE A 115 -1.88 0.57 -4.29
CA PHE A 115 -1.79 0.10 -2.91
C PHE A 115 -3.14 0.11 -2.19
N PHE A 116 -4.26 0.07 -2.92
CA PHE A 116 -5.59 -0.02 -2.32
C PHE A 116 -5.67 -1.14 -1.26
N ASP A 117 -5.13 -2.31 -1.59
CA ASP A 117 -5.22 -3.52 -0.77
C ASP A 117 -4.08 -3.72 0.24
N LEU A 118 -3.25 -2.71 0.47
CA LEU A 118 -2.07 -2.85 1.35
C LEU A 118 -2.44 -3.32 2.77
N GLY A 119 -3.58 -2.87 3.30
CA GLY A 119 -4.09 -3.30 4.61
C GLY A 119 -4.55 -4.77 4.70
N ARG A 120 -4.69 -5.48 3.57
CA ARG A 120 -4.99 -6.92 3.53
C ARG A 120 -3.76 -7.78 3.75
N LEU A 121 -2.55 -7.23 3.65
CA LEU A 121 -1.33 -8.00 3.85
C LEU A 121 -1.25 -8.55 5.27
N ARG A 122 -0.54 -9.68 5.40
CA ARG A 122 -0.33 -10.40 6.65
C ARG A 122 1.15 -10.73 6.85
N PRO A 123 1.61 -10.80 8.10
CA PRO A 123 2.97 -11.28 8.39
C PRO A 123 3.24 -12.63 7.74
N GLY A 124 4.41 -12.77 7.10
CA GLY A 124 4.82 -13.95 6.35
C GLY A 124 4.59 -13.89 4.84
N GLU A 125 3.79 -12.94 4.35
CA GLU A 125 3.60 -12.75 2.90
C GLU A 125 4.83 -12.09 2.26
N GLN A 126 5.04 -12.37 0.96
CA GLN A 126 6.23 -11.93 0.26
C GLN A 126 5.99 -10.70 -0.62
N ILE A 127 6.99 -9.82 -0.64
CA ILE A 127 7.10 -8.67 -1.53
C ILE A 127 8.38 -8.83 -2.33
N GLN A 128 8.28 -8.80 -3.64
CA GLN A 128 9.43 -8.90 -4.54
C GLN A 128 9.69 -7.56 -5.21
N VAL A 129 10.93 -7.09 -5.13
CA VAL A 129 11.37 -5.86 -5.80
C VAL A 129 12.42 -6.20 -6.84
N THR A 130 12.06 -6.08 -8.11
CA THR A 130 13.01 -6.17 -9.22
C THR A 130 13.79 -4.87 -9.30
N ARG A 131 15.12 -4.97 -9.37
CA ARG A 131 16.06 -3.85 -9.41
C ARG A 131 16.68 -3.71 -10.80
N ALA A 132 17.25 -2.54 -11.09
CA ALA A 132 17.85 -2.20 -12.37
C ALA A 132 19.10 -3.03 -12.71
N ASP A 133 19.73 -3.65 -11.70
CA ASP A 133 20.84 -4.60 -11.85
C ASP A 133 20.37 -6.04 -12.15
N ALA A 134 19.09 -6.20 -12.52
CA ALA A 134 18.41 -7.47 -12.79
C ALA A 134 18.31 -8.44 -11.59
N GLN A 135 18.75 -8.04 -10.40
CA GLN A 135 18.50 -8.80 -9.17
C GLN A 135 17.08 -8.56 -8.65
N VAL A 136 16.59 -9.51 -7.87
CA VAL A 136 15.30 -9.41 -7.15
C VAL A 136 15.58 -9.47 -5.66
N ALA A 137 15.25 -8.39 -4.95
CA ALA A 137 15.24 -8.41 -3.49
C ALA A 137 13.87 -8.89 -3.02
N THR A 138 13.84 -9.97 -2.24
CA THR A 138 12.61 -10.54 -1.69
C THR A 138 12.51 -10.18 -0.21
N PHE A 139 11.37 -9.65 0.19
CA PHE A 139 11.07 -9.26 1.56
C PHE A 139 9.90 -10.06 2.08
N THR A 140 9.93 -10.37 3.37
CA THR A 140 8.82 -10.98 4.09
C THR A 140 8.17 -9.91 4.96
N VAL A 141 6.84 -9.81 4.89
CA VAL A 141 6.07 -8.90 5.75
C VAL A 141 6.24 -9.30 7.21
N ASP A 142 6.65 -8.35 8.03
CA ASP A 142 6.79 -8.46 9.49
C ASP A 142 5.50 -8.01 10.19
N ASP A 143 4.91 -6.91 9.68
CA ASP A 143 3.77 -6.23 10.29
C ASP A 143 3.07 -5.31 9.28
N VAL A 144 1.79 -5.03 9.55
CA VAL A 144 1.01 -4.03 8.81
C VAL A 144 0.24 -3.19 9.81
N GLN A 145 0.48 -1.89 9.83
CA GLN A 145 -0.07 -0.98 10.84
C GLN A 145 -0.74 0.22 10.18
N ALA A 146 -1.78 0.75 10.81
CA ALA A 146 -2.41 2.00 10.42
C ALA A 146 -2.09 3.06 11.47
N TYR A 147 -1.62 4.22 11.02
CA TYR A 147 -1.28 5.35 11.87
C TYR A 147 -2.07 6.58 11.46
N PRO A 148 -2.72 7.28 12.41
CA PRO A 148 -3.24 8.62 12.16
C PRO A 148 -2.15 9.53 11.59
N LYS A 149 -2.48 10.34 10.58
CA LYS A 149 -1.49 11.20 9.91
C LYS A 149 -0.82 12.21 10.85
N ASP A 150 -1.54 12.64 11.89
CA ASP A 150 -1.04 13.56 12.93
C ASP A 150 -0.14 12.87 13.97
N ARG A 151 -0.08 11.53 13.97
CA ARG A 151 0.75 10.71 14.87
C ARG A 151 1.60 9.70 14.09
N PHE A 152 1.95 10.05 12.85
CA PHE A 152 2.74 9.17 12.00
C PHE A 152 4.14 8.93 12.60
N PRO A 153 4.58 7.67 12.79
CA PRO A 153 5.83 7.37 13.48
C PRO A 153 7.04 7.52 12.55
N SER A 154 7.37 8.75 12.17
CA SER A 154 8.40 9.08 11.18
C SER A 154 9.74 8.39 11.45
N THR A 155 10.22 8.34 12.69
CA THR A 155 11.49 7.66 13.03
C THR A 155 11.43 6.16 12.76
N LEU A 156 10.31 5.50 13.04
CA LEU A 156 10.15 4.06 12.81
C LEU A 156 10.09 3.72 11.31
N VAL A 157 9.53 4.63 10.51
CA VAL A 157 9.33 4.42 9.07
C VAL A 157 10.56 4.85 8.26
N TYR A 158 11.11 6.03 8.55
CA TYR A 158 12.18 6.65 7.77
C TYR A 158 13.56 6.59 8.43
N GLY A 159 13.63 6.21 9.71
CA GLY A 159 14.89 6.14 10.45
C GLY A 159 15.80 5.00 9.99
N PRO A 160 16.99 4.88 10.59
CA PRO A 160 17.95 3.82 10.27
C PRO A 160 17.41 2.43 10.65
N ALA A 161 17.95 1.40 10.01
CA ALA A 161 17.74 0.00 10.37
C ALA A 161 19.02 -0.79 10.12
N ASP A 162 19.29 -1.79 10.97
CA ASP A 162 20.50 -2.62 10.88
C ASP A 162 20.38 -3.71 9.81
N ALA A 163 19.16 -4.02 9.38
CA ALA A 163 18.85 -4.95 8.31
C ALA A 163 18.35 -4.21 7.06
N ALA A 164 18.29 -4.91 5.92
CA ALA A 164 17.63 -4.43 4.70
C ALA A 164 16.11 -4.46 4.88
N GLY A 165 15.55 -3.33 5.31
CA GLY A 165 14.12 -3.14 5.54
C GLY A 165 13.42 -2.51 4.34
N LEU A 166 12.14 -2.85 4.18
CA LEU A 166 11.23 -2.24 3.22
C LEU A 166 10.03 -1.66 3.96
N ARG A 167 9.62 -0.45 3.56
CA ARG A 167 8.40 0.22 4.00
C ARG A 167 7.54 0.50 2.78
N LEU A 168 6.33 -0.07 2.75
CA LEU A 168 5.31 0.31 1.77
C LEU A 168 4.30 1.21 2.48
N ILE A 169 3.97 2.36 1.88
CA ILE A 169 3.10 3.35 2.50
C ILE A 169 1.98 3.74 1.54
N THR A 170 0.76 3.79 2.06
CA THR A 170 -0.40 4.32 1.35
C THR A 170 -1.34 5.06 2.30
N CYS A 171 -2.27 5.84 1.75
CA CYS A 171 -3.36 6.44 2.51
C CYS A 171 -4.34 5.38 3.02
N GLY A 172 -5.02 5.61 4.14
CA GLY A 172 -6.02 4.66 4.62
C GLY A 172 -6.95 5.19 5.72
N GLY A 173 -7.71 4.28 6.32
CA GLY A 173 -8.67 4.63 7.35
C GLY A 173 -9.97 5.21 6.78
N ARG A 174 -10.55 6.19 7.47
CA ARG A 174 -11.76 6.87 7.00
C ARG A 174 -11.39 7.98 6.02
N PHE A 175 -12.13 8.05 4.91
CA PHE A 175 -12.12 9.23 4.05
C PHE A 175 -12.84 10.38 4.74
N ASP A 176 -12.17 11.52 4.87
CA ASP A 176 -12.72 12.77 5.34
C ASP A 176 -13.06 13.67 4.14
N ALA A 177 -14.36 13.73 3.83
CA ALA A 177 -14.87 14.52 2.71
C ALA A 177 -14.65 16.03 2.88
N SER A 178 -14.47 16.53 4.10
CA SER A 178 -14.22 17.96 4.34
C SER A 178 -12.82 18.39 3.92
N THR A 179 -11.85 17.48 4.06
CA THR A 179 -10.44 17.72 3.71
C THR A 179 -10.03 17.05 2.41
N GLY A 180 -10.89 16.20 1.83
CA GLY A 180 -10.59 15.40 0.64
C GLY A 180 -9.52 14.34 0.88
N ASN A 181 -9.31 13.94 2.13
CA ASN A 181 -8.16 13.13 2.54
C ASN A 181 -8.57 11.94 3.40
N TYR A 182 -7.80 10.86 3.26
CA TYR A 182 -7.75 9.78 4.24
C TYR A 182 -7.07 10.25 5.53
N VAL A 183 -7.62 9.86 6.69
CA VAL A 183 -7.11 10.32 8.00
C VAL A 183 -5.89 9.53 8.49
N ASP A 184 -5.68 8.33 7.96
CA ASP A 184 -4.57 7.45 8.35
C ASP A 184 -3.60 7.23 7.17
N ASN A 185 -2.42 6.73 7.50
CA ASN A 185 -1.53 6.02 6.58
C ASN A 185 -1.44 4.55 7.00
N VAL A 186 -1.51 3.64 6.02
CA VAL A 186 -1.17 2.22 6.23
C VAL A 186 0.29 2.02 5.86
N VAL A 187 1.03 1.38 6.75
CA VAL A 187 2.46 1.06 6.59
C VAL A 187 2.66 -0.43 6.71
N VAL A 188 3.24 -1.04 5.69
CA VAL A 188 3.78 -2.39 5.74
C VAL A 188 5.24 -2.32 6.14
N PHE A 189 5.60 -3.12 7.14
CA PHE A 189 6.97 -3.36 7.55
C PHE A 189 7.38 -4.72 7.00
N ALA A 190 8.50 -4.77 6.28
CA ALA A 190 9.04 -6.01 5.77
C ALA A 190 10.57 -6.01 5.87
N THR A 191 11.14 -7.21 5.97
CA THR A 191 12.58 -7.43 6.08
C THR A 191 13.04 -8.36 4.96
N ARG A 192 14.21 -8.09 4.37
CA ARG A 192 14.75 -8.90 3.27
C ARG A 192 15.03 -10.33 3.74
N THR A 193 14.59 -11.29 2.93
CA THR A 193 14.77 -12.73 3.16
C THR A 193 15.43 -13.46 1.99
N ALA A 194 15.53 -12.84 0.81
CA ALA A 194 16.39 -13.29 -0.29
C ALA A 194 16.91 -12.12 -1.13
#